data_AF-A0A377TXX5-F1
#
_entry.id   AF-A0A377TXX5-F1
#
_cell.length_a   1.000
_cell.length_b   1.000
_cell.length_c   1.000
_cell.angle_alpha   90.00
_cell.angle_beta   90.00
_cell.angle_gamma   90.00
#
_symmetry.space_group_name_H-M   'P 1'
#
loop_
_entity.id
_entity.type
_entity.pdbx_description
1 polymer ?
#
loop_
_entity_poly.entity_id
_entity_poly.type
_entity_poly.pdbx_seq_one_letter_code
_entity_poly.pdbx_strand_id
1 'polypeptide(L)'
;MKVADVIVLALCPGECFICCPELQERKKGIVIGVVDDDTRVTALPSCFQDIIFISRRDSVTRLRTALHGAWLRLQQTNTRQSSMSCCDCQPTRLSPQQIRIMTCLYEGMSVQQIADELMISEKTVYAHKYMVMRKFNLRNDYELMLLLNKLTKNCAWPGGFINI
;
A
#
# COMPACT_ATOMS: atom_id res chain seq x y z
N MET A 1 8.50 22.35 -3.29
CA MET A 1 8.87 21.51 -2.13
C MET A 1 7.63 21.31 -1.27
N LYS A 2 7.19 20.07 -0.99
CA LYS A 2 6.06 19.81 -0.08
C LYS A 2 6.61 19.73 1.36
N VAL A 3 6.15 20.63 2.22
CA VAL A 3 6.76 20.99 3.52
C VAL A 3 5.87 20.53 4.68
N ALA A 4 5.40 19.29 4.67
CA ALA A 4 4.51 18.79 5.73
C ALA A 4 5.28 18.30 6.96
N ASP A 5 4.96 18.83 8.14
CA ASP A 5 5.45 18.32 9.44
C ASP A 5 4.63 17.12 9.92
N VAL A 6 3.39 17.03 9.44
CA VAL A 6 2.47 15.91 9.67
C VAL A 6 1.84 15.50 8.35
N ILE A 7 1.91 14.21 8.02
CA ILE A 7 1.26 13.61 6.85
C ILE A 7 0.20 12.64 7.35
N VAL A 8 -1.01 12.75 6.82
CA VAL A 8 -2.11 11.83 7.11
C VAL A 8 -2.52 11.15 5.82
N LEU A 9 -2.40 9.82 5.79
CA LEU A 9 -2.73 8.98 4.64
C LEU A 9 -3.95 8.12 4.97
N ALA A 10 -4.95 8.10 4.10
CA ALA A 10 -6.02 7.11 4.16
C ALA A 10 -5.60 5.90 3.32
N LEU A 11 -5.31 4.79 4.00
CA LEU A 11 -4.72 3.58 3.42
C LEU A 11 -5.75 2.45 3.34
N CYS A 12 -5.82 1.79 2.19
CA CYS A 12 -6.58 0.55 2.01
C CYS A 12 -5.68 -0.69 2.22
N PRO A 13 -6.28 -1.89 2.37
CA PRO A 13 -5.51 -3.13 2.48
C PRO A 13 -4.50 -3.30 1.33
N GLY A 14 -3.25 -3.62 1.68
CA GLY A 14 -2.18 -3.83 0.70
C GLY A 14 -1.50 -2.57 0.17
N GLU A 15 -2.03 -1.37 0.42
CA GLU A 15 -1.47 -0.12 -0.11
C GLU A 15 -0.08 0.19 0.43
N CYS A 16 0.23 -0.25 1.65
CA CYS A 16 1.55 -0.05 2.26
C CYS A 16 2.70 -0.82 1.59
N PHE A 17 2.41 -1.72 0.64
CA PHE A 17 3.42 -2.44 -0.14
C PHE A 17 3.75 -1.75 -1.47
N ILE A 18 3.26 -0.52 -1.65
CA ILE A 18 3.36 0.25 -2.89
C ILE A 18 4.02 1.58 -2.55
N CYS A 19 4.88 2.07 -3.45
CA CYS A 19 5.52 3.36 -3.26
C CYS A 19 4.46 4.48 -3.27
N CYS A 20 4.40 5.23 -2.17
CA CYS A 20 3.62 6.46 -2.09
C CYS A 20 4.49 7.67 -2.43
N PRO A 21 4.19 8.44 -3.49
CA PRO A 21 4.93 9.67 -3.82
C PRO A 21 4.97 10.68 -2.68
N GLU A 22 3.93 10.72 -1.85
CA GLU A 22 3.85 11.58 -0.66
C GLU A 22 4.96 11.30 0.36
N LEU A 23 5.47 10.08 0.38
CA LEU A 23 6.53 9.65 1.31
C LEU A 23 7.93 9.73 0.69
N GLN A 24 8.05 9.87 -0.64
CA GLN A 24 9.35 9.89 -1.33
C GLN A 24 10.16 11.15 -1.03
N GLU A 25 9.49 12.31 -0.97
CA GLU A 25 10.13 13.63 -0.82
C GLU A 25 9.85 14.27 0.55
N ARG A 26 9.40 13.48 1.54
CA ARG A 26 9.02 14.05 2.83
C ARG A 26 10.25 14.42 3.66
N LYS A 27 10.20 15.61 4.27
CA LYS A 27 11.09 15.97 5.38
C LYS A 27 10.77 15.10 6.62
N LYS A 28 11.68 15.09 7.59
CA LYS A 28 11.46 14.43 8.89
C LYS A 28 10.18 15.00 9.53
N GLY A 29 9.25 14.14 9.91
CA GLY A 29 7.93 14.52 10.43
C GLY A 29 7.10 13.30 10.84
N ILE A 30 5.90 13.55 11.34
CA ILE A 30 4.97 12.50 11.78
C ILE A 30 4.16 12.00 10.59
N VAL A 31 4.04 10.69 10.42
CA VAL A 31 3.16 10.10 9.41
C VAL A 31 2.12 9.22 10.09
N ILE A 32 0.86 9.43 9.72
CA ILE A 32 -0.29 8.73 10.27
C ILE A 32 -0.99 8.00 9.13
N GLY A 33 -1.10 6.69 9.25
CA GLY A 33 -1.87 5.84 8.33
C GLY A 33 -3.23 5.52 8.93
N VAL A 34 -4.29 6.08 8.36
CA VAL A 34 -5.67 5.79 8.77
C VAL A 34 -6.20 4.58 7.99
N VAL A 35 -6.70 3.58 8.71
CA VAL A 35 -7.09 2.25 8.19
C VAL A 35 -8.47 1.83 8.72
N ASP A 36 -9.17 0.89 8.09
CA ASP A 36 -10.56 0.58 8.50
C ASP A 36 -10.69 -0.33 9.74
N ASP A 37 -9.72 -1.20 10.02
CA ASP A 37 -9.52 -1.97 11.28
C ASP A 37 -8.50 -3.11 11.08
N ASP A 38 -8.42 -3.62 9.84
CA ASP A 38 -7.88 -4.94 9.56
C ASP A 38 -6.48 -4.95 8.95
N THR A 39 -5.76 -3.83 8.94
CA THR A 39 -4.41 -3.81 8.37
C THR A 39 -3.46 -4.64 9.23
N ARG A 40 -3.21 -5.86 8.76
CA ARG A 40 -2.17 -6.75 9.24
C ARG A 40 -0.87 -6.27 8.66
N VAL A 41 -0.18 -5.48 9.44
CA VAL A 41 1.06 -4.88 9.03
C VAL A 41 2.21 -5.76 9.52
N THR A 42 2.48 -6.85 8.79
CA THR A 42 3.63 -7.71 9.03
C THR A 42 4.72 -7.38 8.02
N ALA A 43 5.90 -6.97 8.49
CA ALA A 43 7.07 -6.61 7.68
C ALA A 43 6.82 -5.46 6.67
N LEU A 44 6.62 -4.26 7.19
CA LEU A 44 6.50 -3.05 6.36
C LEU A 44 7.76 -2.78 5.54
N PRO A 45 7.60 -2.25 4.32
CA PRO A 45 8.68 -1.56 3.64
C PRO A 45 9.27 -0.46 4.51
N SER A 46 10.55 -0.18 4.28
CA SER A 46 11.33 0.80 5.02
C SER A 46 10.59 2.15 5.13
N CYS A 47 10.01 2.65 4.03
CA CYS A 47 9.24 3.89 3.98
C CYS A 47 7.97 3.95 4.85
N PHE A 48 7.48 2.81 5.35
CA PHE A 48 6.32 2.72 6.23
C PHE A 48 6.67 2.43 7.69
N GLN A 49 7.95 2.20 8.04
CA GLN A 49 8.36 1.71 9.37
C GLN A 49 8.07 2.69 10.52
N ASP A 50 8.07 4.00 10.26
CA ASP A 50 7.80 5.04 11.25
C ASP A 50 6.35 5.55 11.21
N ILE A 51 5.47 4.92 10.42
CA ILE A 51 4.06 5.29 10.32
C ILE A 51 3.29 4.81 11.55
N ILE A 52 2.46 5.71 12.07
CA ILE A 52 1.51 5.42 13.14
C ILE A 52 0.20 5.00 12.47
N PHE A 53 -0.11 3.71 12.52
CA PHE A 53 -1.40 3.22 12.04
C PHE A 53 -2.49 3.44 13.09
N ILE A 54 -3.60 4.01 12.64
CA ILE A 54 -4.78 4.33 13.46
C ILE A 54 -6.00 3.82 12.73
N SER A 55 -6.80 2.99 13.41
CA SER A 55 -8.07 2.56 12.85
C SER A 55 -9.07 3.72 12.81
N ARG A 56 -9.93 3.78 11.79
CA ARG A 56 -11.09 4.66 11.76
C ARG A 56 -12.04 4.41 12.93
N ARG A 57 -11.97 3.23 13.56
CA ARG A 57 -12.74 2.87 14.75
C ARG A 57 -12.02 3.16 16.06
N ASP A 58 -10.75 3.61 16.01
CA ASP A 58 -10.02 3.99 17.21
C ASP A 58 -10.69 5.19 17.89
N SER A 59 -10.73 5.15 19.23
CA SER A 59 -11.22 6.29 20.02
C SER A 59 -10.30 7.51 19.86
N VAL A 60 -10.87 8.71 20.05
CA VAL A 60 -10.09 9.97 20.09
C VAL A 60 -8.99 9.92 21.15
N THR A 61 -9.21 9.23 22.26
CA THR A 61 -8.19 9.01 23.31
C THR A 61 -7.01 8.21 22.78
N ARG A 62 -7.26 7.14 22.00
CA ARG A 62 -6.20 6.34 21.37
C ARG A 62 -5.39 7.17 20.37
N LEU A 63 -6.08 7.93 19.50
CA LEU A 63 -5.47 8.87 18.56
C LEU A 63 -4.58 9.89 19.29
N ARG A 64 -5.10 10.52 20.34
CA ARG A 64 -4.35 11.50 21.17
C ARG A 64 -3.09 10.88 21.76
N THR A 65 -3.19 9.70 22.35
CA THR A 65 -2.04 9.01 22.96
C THR A 65 -0.99 8.64 21.92
N ALA A 66 -1.40 8.13 20.75
CA ALA A 66 -0.50 7.76 19.67
C ALA A 66 0.25 8.99 19.11
N LEU A 67 -0.48 10.08 18.88
CA LEU A 67 0.05 11.37 18.44
C LEU A 67 1.04 11.96 19.45
N HIS A 68 0.66 12.03 20.72
CA HIS A 68 1.50 12.60 21.76
C HIS A 68 2.80 11.79 21.93
N GLY A 69 2.71 10.46 21.87
CA GLY A 69 3.90 9.60 21.90
C GLY A 69 4.81 9.82 20.70
N ALA A 70 4.25 10.00 19.50
CA ALA A 70 5.01 10.30 18.30
C ALA A 70 5.68 11.68 18.34
N TRP A 71 4.95 12.68 18.83
CA TRP A 71 5.46 14.03 19.01
C TRP A 71 6.66 14.06 19.95
N LEU A 72 6.58 13.36 21.08
CA LEU A 72 7.67 13.27 22.04
C LEU A 72 8.91 12.59 21.43
N ARG A 73 8.73 11.50 20.67
CA ARG A 73 9.84 10.82 19.97
C ARG A 73 10.51 11.74 18.93
N LEU A 74 9.73 12.55 18.23
CA LEU A 74 10.27 13.50 17.26
C LEU A 74 11.17 14.54 17.93
N GLN A 75 10.78 15.03 19.11
CA GLN A 75 11.54 16.02 19.89
C GLN A 75 12.82 15.43 20.52
N GLN A 76 12.78 14.19 20.99
CA GLN A 76 13.92 13.53 21.64
C GLN A 76 15.01 13.10 20.66
N THR A 77 14.65 12.85 19.40
CA THR A 77 15.59 12.43 18.37
C THR A 77 16.29 13.64 17.74
N ASN A 78 17.30 14.21 18.40
CA ASN A 78 18.22 15.17 17.76
C ASN A 78 19.19 14.48 16.76
N THR A 79 19.02 13.18 16.53
CA THR A 79 19.96 12.31 15.81
C THR A 79 19.21 11.49 14.76
N ARG A 80 19.46 11.79 13.48
CA ARG A 80 19.40 10.90 12.30
C ARG A 80 18.23 9.89 12.27
N GLN A 81 16.99 10.34 12.08
CA GLN A 81 16.11 9.51 11.25
C GLN A 81 16.64 9.67 9.83
N SER A 82 17.11 8.57 9.23
CA SER A 82 17.63 8.65 7.86
C SER A 82 16.54 9.27 7.00
N SER A 83 16.94 10.23 6.16
CA SER A 83 16.18 10.50 4.95
C SER A 83 16.02 9.15 4.28
N MET A 84 14.86 8.53 4.43
CA MET A 84 14.63 7.21 3.88
C MET A 84 14.64 7.40 2.37
N SER A 85 15.77 7.10 1.76
CA SER A 85 15.88 7.12 0.32
C SER A 85 15.03 5.96 -0.20
N CYS A 86 14.06 6.23 -1.07
CA CYS A 86 13.36 5.14 -1.75
C CYS A 86 14.30 4.30 -2.63
N CYS A 87 15.58 4.66 -2.79
CA CYS A 87 16.55 3.79 -3.43
C CYS A 87 16.67 2.42 -2.73
N ASP A 88 16.42 2.36 -1.41
CA ASP A 88 16.42 1.10 -0.65
C ASP A 88 15.00 0.52 -0.45
N CYS A 89 13.97 1.20 -0.96
CA CYS A 89 12.60 0.68 -0.90
C CYS A 89 12.48 -0.45 -1.95
N GLN A 90 12.15 -1.67 -1.52
CA GLN A 90 11.82 -2.77 -2.42
C GLN A 90 10.29 -2.86 -2.56
N PRO A 91 9.65 -2.08 -3.47
CA PRO A 91 8.22 -2.16 -3.65
C PRO A 91 7.82 -3.53 -4.20
N THR A 92 6.60 -3.94 -3.86
CA THR A 92 6.04 -5.18 -4.40
C THR A 92 5.80 -5.02 -5.90
N ARG A 93 6.56 -5.77 -6.71
CA ARG A 93 6.43 -5.79 -8.18
C ARG A 93 5.47 -6.89 -8.64
N LEU A 94 4.76 -6.63 -9.73
CA LEU A 94 3.93 -7.62 -10.43
C LEU A 94 4.56 -8.05 -11.74
N SER A 95 4.40 -9.32 -12.12
CA SER A 95 4.80 -9.76 -13.46
C SER A 95 3.84 -9.21 -14.53
N PRO A 96 4.27 -9.13 -15.80
CA PRO A 96 3.38 -8.70 -16.89
C PRO A 96 2.08 -9.51 -16.95
N GLN A 97 2.15 -10.82 -16.71
CA GLN A 97 0.97 -11.68 -16.67
C GLN A 97 0.05 -11.37 -15.48
N GLN A 98 0.62 -11.11 -14.30
CA GLN A 98 -0.16 -10.70 -13.13
C GLN A 98 -0.87 -9.38 -13.40
N ILE A 99 -0.20 -8.42 -14.04
CA ILE A 99 -0.80 -7.12 -14.40
C ILE A 99 -1.96 -7.31 -15.37
N ARG A 100 -1.77 -8.08 -16.47
CA ARG A 100 -2.84 -8.36 -17.44
C ARG A 100 -4.07 -8.95 -16.75
N ILE A 101 -3.90 -9.98 -15.93
CA ILE A 101 -5.01 -10.63 -15.21
C ILE A 101 -5.69 -9.65 -14.24
N MET A 102 -4.92 -8.88 -13.47
CA MET A 102 -5.49 -7.91 -12.52
C MET A 102 -6.23 -6.77 -13.24
N THR A 103 -5.76 -6.33 -14.42
CA THR A 103 -6.46 -5.34 -15.25
C THR A 103 -7.82 -5.89 -15.69
N CYS A 104 -7.88 -7.10 -16.22
CA CYS A 104 -9.15 -7.69 -16.63
C CYS A 104 -10.12 -7.90 -15.45
N LEU A 105 -9.61 -8.30 -14.28
CA LEU A 105 -10.42 -8.41 -13.05
C LEU A 105 -10.97 -7.03 -12.64
N TYR A 106 -10.16 -5.98 -12.73
CA TYR A 106 -10.59 -4.62 -12.44
C TYR A 106 -11.68 -4.12 -13.41
N GLU A 107 -11.60 -4.50 -14.67
CA GLU A 107 -12.59 -4.22 -15.71
C GLU A 107 -13.90 -5.03 -15.53
N GLY A 108 -13.97 -5.92 -14.55
CA GLY A 108 -15.16 -6.71 -14.23
C GLY A 108 -15.30 -8.00 -15.03
N MET A 109 -14.25 -8.44 -15.73
CA MET A 109 -14.27 -9.72 -16.45
C MET A 109 -14.31 -10.90 -15.46
N SER A 110 -15.10 -11.92 -15.80
CA SER A 110 -15.12 -13.18 -15.05
C SER A 110 -13.83 -13.98 -15.30
N VAL A 111 -13.50 -14.91 -14.39
CA VAL A 111 -12.31 -15.77 -14.54
C VAL A 111 -12.32 -16.55 -15.85
N GLN A 112 -13.50 -17.01 -16.30
CA GLN A 112 -13.67 -17.68 -17.58
C GLN A 112 -13.35 -16.73 -18.76
N GLN A 113 -13.92 -15.52 -18.75
CA GLN A 113 -13.64 -14.52 -19.80
C GLN A 113 -12.15 -14.17 -19.86
N ILE A 114 -11.47 -14.08 -18.72
CA ILE A 114 -10.03 -13.81 -18.66
C ILE A 114 -9.22 -14.98 -19.21
N ALA A 115 -9.62 -16.21 -18.88
CA ALA A 115 -8.97 -17.42 -19.38
C ALA A 115 -9.04 -17.48 -20.91
N ASP A 116 -10.21 -17.19 -21.48
CA ASP A 116 -10.44 -17.14 -22.91
C ASP A 116 -9.65 -15.99 -23.58
N GLU A 117 -9.72 -14.77 -23.05
CA GLU A 117 -9.03 -13.58 -23.56
C GLU A 117 -7.51 -13.73 -23.57
N LEU A 118 -6.95 -14.32 -22.51
CA LEU A 118 -5.50 -14.49 -22.35
C LEU A 118 -4.98 -15.83 -22.88
N MET A 119 -5.85 -16.70 -23.42
CA MET A 119 -5.53 -18.04 -23.90
C MET A 119 -4.79 -18.90 -22.85
N ILE A 120 -5.28 -18.88 -21.61
CA ILE A 120 -4.75 -19.65 -20.46
C ILE A 120 -5.87 -20.40 -19.75
N SER A 121 -5.53 -21.31 -18.84
CA SER A 121 -6.56 -21.99 -18.03
C SER A 121 -7.11 -21.10 -16.91
N GLU A 122 -8.36 -21.31 -16.52
CA GLU A 122 -8.94 -20.70 -15.31
C GLU A 122 -8.09 -20.96 -14.06
N LYS A 123 -7.51 -22.16 -13.94
CA LYS A 123 -6.58 -22.51 -12.85
C LYS A 123 -5.38 -21.57 -12.81
N THR A 124 -4.84 -21.21 -13.98
CA THR A 124 -3.73 -20.27 -14.12
C THR A 124 -4.14 -18.86 -13.70
N VAL A 125 -5.36 -18.42 -14.06
CA VAL A 125 -5.93 -17.14 -13.61
C VAL A 125 -6.01 -17.08 -12.08
N TYR A 126 -6.61 -18.11 -11.46
CA TYR A 126 -6.68 -18.22 -10.00
C TYR A 126 -5.30 -18.24 -9.34
N ALA A 127 -4.35 -19.01 -9.88
CA ALA A 127 -3.00 -19.09 -9.34
C ALA A 127 -2.34 -17.70 -9.30
N HIS A 128 -2.38 -16.95 -10.41
CA HIS A 128 -1.84 -15.59 -10.43
C HIS A 128 -2.58 -14.64 -9.50
N LYS A 129 -3.92 -14.68 -9.45
CA LYS A 129 -4.73 -13.89 -8.52
C LYS A 129 -4.32 -14.12 -7.07
N TYR A 130 -4.21 -15.37 -6.63
CA TYR A 130 -3.80 -15.68 -5.26
C TYR A 130 -2.34 -15.33 -4.99
N MET A 131 -1.44 -15.43 -5.97
CA MET A 131 -0.07 -14.93 -5.84
C MET A 131 -0.03 -13.42 -5.62
N VAL A 132 -0.86 -12.65 -6.34
CA VAL A 132 -0.99 -11.19 -6.14
C VAL A 132 -1.55 -10.90 -4.75
N MET A 133 -2.61 -11.58 -4.33
CA MET A 133 -3.18 -11.41 -3.00
C MET A 133 -2.15 -11.66 -1.90
N ARG A 134 -1.34 -12.72 -2.01
CA ARG A 134 -0.25 -13.00 -1.08
C ARG A 134 0.82 -11.91 -1.06
N LYS A 135 1.21 -11.38 -2.22
CA LYS A 135 2.20 -10.29 -2.36
C LYS A 135 1.79 -9.00 -1.64
N PHE A 136 0.48 -8.72 -1.56
CA PHE A 136 -0.07 -7.53 -0.93
C PHE A 136 -0.75 -7.82 0.43
N ASN A 137 -0.58 -9.04 0.97
CA ASN A 137 -1.19 -9.49 2.22
C ASN A 137 -2.74 -9.38 2.27
N LEU A 138 -3.39 -9.63 1.14
CA LEU A 138 -4.84 -9.55 0.97
C LEU A 138 -5.52 -10.88 1.31
N ARG A 139 -6.65 -10.84 2.03
CA ARG A 139 -7.41 -12.00 2.49
C ARG A 139 -8.45 -12.50 1.49
N ASN A 140 -9.07 -11.59 0.75
CA ASN A 140 -10.25 -11.89 -0.06
C ASN A 140 -10.34 -10.97 -1.27
N ASP A 141 -11.29 -11.30 -2.14
CA ASP A 141 -11.53 -10.58 -3.39
C ASP A 141 -11.94 -9.12 -3.16
N TYR A 142 -12.63 -8.84 -2.06
CA TYR A 142 -12.99 -7.48 -1.69
C TYR A 142 -11.75 -6.61 -1.40
N GLU A 143 -10.81 -7.11 -0.59
CA GLU A 143 -9.54 -6.42 -0.33
C GLU A 143 -8.72 -6.22 -1.62
N LEU A 144 -8.71 -7.21 -2.52
CA LEU A 144 -8.08 -7.09 -3.84
C LEU A 144 -8.72 -5.98 -4.67
N MET A 145 -10.05 -5.93 -4.75
CA MET A 145 -10.75 -4.91 -5.50
C MET A 145 -10.56 -3.51 -4.90
N LEU A 146 -10.50 -3.37 -3.57
CA LEU A 146 -10.15 -2.10 -2.94
C LEU A 146 -8.77 -1.61 -3.35
N LEU A 147 -7.77 -2.50 -3.36
CA LEU A 147 -6.41 -2.15 -3.77
C LEU A 147 -6.35 -1.74 -5.23
N LEU A 148 -6.95 -2.51 -6.15
CA LEU A 148 -6.99 -2.19 -7.58
C LEU A 148 -7.69 -0.86 -7.85
N ASN A 149 -8.80 -0.59 -7.17
CA ASN A 149 -9.49 0.71 -7.23
C ASN A 149 -8.64 1.88 -6.74
N LYS A 150 -7.81 1.67 -5.72
CA LYS A 150 -6.90 2.70 -5.21
C LYS A 150 -5.79 3.01 -6.20
N LEU A 151 -5.22 1.97 -6.82
CA LEU A 151 -4.09 2.10 -7.74
C LEU A 151 -4.44 2.76 -9.06
N THR A 152 -5.64 2.50 -9.56
CA THR A 152 -6.19 3.15 -10.75
C THR A 152 -6.45 4.62 -10.51
N LYS A 153 -6.99 5.00 -9.35
CA LYS A 153 -7.22 6.41 -8.96
C LYS A 153 -5.94 7.22 -8.77
N ASN A 154 -4.87 6.59 -8.26
CA ASN A 154 -3.60 7.27 -8.00
C ASN A 154 -2.68 7.32 -9.24
N CYS A 155 -3.19 7.00 -10.45
CA CYS A 155 -2.41 6.90 -11.70
C CYS A 155 -1.16 5.99 -11.61
N ALA A 156 -1.11 5.10 -10.61
CA ALA A 156 -0.01 4.15 -10.41
C ALA A 156 -0.27 2.83 -11.16
N TRP A 157 -1.47 2.64 -11.72
CA TRP A 157 -1.85 1.46 -12.49
C TRP A 157 -1.85 1.73 -14.01
N PRO A 158 -1.33 0.81 -14.86
CA PRO A 158 -0.48 -0.33 -14.51
C PRO A 158 1.02 0.07 -14.40
N GLY A 159 1.38 1.30 -14.76
CA GLY A 159 2.76 1.76 -14.95
C GLY A 159 3.65 1.68 -13.71
N GLY A 160 3.08 1.88 -12.50
CA GLY A 160 3.79 1.79 -11.22
C GLY A 160 4.27 0.39 -10.85
N PHE A 161 3.93 -0.64 -11.65
CA PHE A 161 4.39 -2.02 -11.47
C PHE A 161 5.31 -2.51 -12.61
N ILE A 162 5.37 -1.77 -13.73
CA ILE A 162 6.03 -2.21 -14.98
C ILE A 162 7.45 -1.65 -15.10
N ASN A 163 7.70 -0.41 -14.65
CA ASN A 163 9.00 0.24 -14.78
C ASN A 163 9.34 1.12 -13.57
N ILE A 164 10.24 0.61 -12.73
CA ILE A 164 11.30 1.39 -12.04
C ILE A 164 12.59 0.58 -12.17
#